data_AF-A0A7J7MZL4-F1
#
_entry.id   AF-A0A7J7MZL4-F1
#
_cell.length_a   1.000
_cell.length_b   1.000
_cell.length_c   1.000
_cell.angle_alpha   90.00
_cell.angle_beta   90.00
_cell.angle_gamma   90.00
#
_symmetry.space_group_name_H-M   'P 1'
#
loop_
_entity.id
_entity.type
_entity.pdbx_description
1 polymer ?
#
loop_
_entity_poly.entity_id
_entity_poly.type
_entity_poly.pdbx_seq_one_letter_code
_entity_poly.pdbx_strand_id
1 'polypeptide(L)'
;MKCGFLDQGFRCSENGRPDDFYTKCRWQPSIATCPGFDATNMLERLQNRRVVFVGDSIGKNQWESLICMLSSTISDKDSICEMNRNPITKHKGFLVYKFKDFNCTVEYYRAPFLVLQSRTPDTVEKKVKITLKLDQMDITSAQ
;
A
#
# COMPACT_ATOMS: atom_id res chain seq x y z
N MET A 1 -10.39 -12.34 9.26
CA MET A 1 -8.93 -12.16 9.16
C MET A 1 -8.51 -11.11 10.19
N LYS A 2 -7.61 -11.43 11.13
CA LYS A 2 -7.09 -10.45 12.11
C LYS A 2 -5.71 -9.98 11.62
N CYS A 3 -5.60 -8.71 11.22
CA CYS A 3 -4.35 -8.14 10.72
C CYS A 3 -3.99 -6.92 11.57
N GLY A 4 -2.83 -6.96 12.24
CA GLY A 4 -2.36 -5.86 13.10
C GLY A 4 -1.85 -4.64 12.33
N PHE A 5 -1.59 -4.79 11.03
CA PHE A 5 -0.98 -3.76 10.17
C PHE A 5 -2.00 -2.83 9.52
N LEU A 6 -3.30 -3.09 9.68
CA LEU A 6 -4.36 -2.29 9.06
C LEU A 6 -4.54 -0.96 9.80
N ASP A 7 -4.54 0.16 9.05
CA ASP A 7 -4.88 1.48 9.58
C ASP A 7 -6.28 1.45 10.19
N GLN A 8 -6.47 2.16 11.31
CA GLN A 8 -7.74 2.20 12.04
C GLN A 8 -8.91 2.64 11.14
N GLY A 9 -8.65 3.50 10.15
CA GLY A 9 -9.66 3.96 9.19
C GLY A 9 -10.28 2.85 8.35
N PHE A 10 -9.60 1.71 8.17
CA PHE A 10 -10.09 0.58 7.37
C PHE A 10 -10.66 -0.56 8.21
N ARG A 11 -10.69 -0.44 9.54
CA ARG A 11 -11.25 -1.45 10.44
C ARG A 11 -12.78 -1.32 10.54
N CYS A 12 -13.48 -1.48 9.42
CA CYS A 12 -14.92 -1.23 9.31
C CYS A 12 -15.76 -1.91 10.41
N SER A 13 -15.50 -3.20 10.70
CA SER A 13 -16.21 -3.93 11.75
C SER A 13 -15.92 -3.39 13.15
N GLU A 14 -14.67 -3.04 13.44
CA GLU A 14 -14.30 -2.41 14.74
C GLU A 14 -14.88 -0.98 14.84
N ASN A 15 -15.06 -0.31 13.71
CA ASN A 15 -15.65 1.02 13.61
C ASN A 15 -17.20 0.99 13.58
N GLY A 16 -17.82 -0.14 13.90
CA GLY A 16 -19.28 -0.23 14.13
C GLY A 16 -20.11 -0.60 12.90
N ARG A 17 -19.50 -1.02 11.78
CA ARG A 17 -20.27 -1.56 10.64
C ARG A 17 -20.87 -2.93 11.00
N PRO A 18 -22.20 -3.12 10.95
CA PRO A 18 -22.86 -4.32 11.46
C PRO A 18 -22.93 -5.47 10.44
N ASP A 19 -22.92 -5.16 9.13
CA ASP A 19 -22.99 -6.15 8.05
C ASP A 19 -21.58 -6.68 7.69
N ASP A 20 -21.50 -7.92 7.19
CA ASP A 20 -20.24 -8.55 6.77
C ASP A 20 -20.25 -9.00 5.29
N PHE A 21 -21.37 -8.84 4.58
CA PHE A 21 -21.55 -9.39 3.23
C PHE A 21 -20.51 -8.85 2.22
N TYR A 22 -20.09 -7.60 2.37
CA TYR A 22 -19.08 -6.99 1.50
C TYR A 22 -17.72 -7.73 1.52
N THR A 23 -17.44 -8.50 2.59
CA THR A 23 -16.21 -9.30 2.71
C THR A 23 -16.29 -10.64 1.97
N LYS A 24 -17.49 -11.05 1.54
CA LYS A 24 -17.77 -12.34 0.90
C LYS A 24 -17.80 -12.25 -0.63
N CYS A 25 -17.70 -11.04 -1.18
CA CYS A 25 -17.66 -10.82 -2.62
C CYS A 25 -16.29 -11.22 -3.19
N ARG A 26 -16.31 -11.97 -4.29
CA ARG A 26 -15.13 -12.29 -5.08
C ARG A 26 -15.36 -11.89 -6.52
N TRP A 27 -14.40 -11.20 -7.10
CA TRP A 27 -14.43 -10.90 -8.53
C TRP A 27 -14.16 -12.18 -9.34
N GLN A 28 -14.98 -12.41 -10.37
CA GLN A 28 -14.91 -13.57 -11.25
C GLN A 28 -14.83 -13.09 -12.70
N PRO A 29 -13.72 -13.37 -13.42
CA PRO A 29 -13.64 -13.10 -14.85
C PRO A 29 -14.65 -13.94 -15.64
N SER A 30 -15.10 -13.42 -16.78
CA SER A 30 -16.03 -14.14 -17.68
C SER A 30 -15.40 -15.34 -18.38
N ILE A 31 -14.09 -15.30 -18.63
CA ILE A 31 -13.38 -16.27 -19.46
C ILE A 31 -12.65 -17.36 -18.68
N ALA A 32 -12.46 -17.20 -17.37
CA ALA A 32 -11.68 -18.12 -16.56
C ALA A 32 -11.98 -17.95 -15.06
N THR A 33 -11.73 -19.01 -14.29
CA THR A 33 -11.74 -18.96 -12.83
C THR A 33 -10.35 -18.62 -12.30
N CYS A 34 -10.24 -17.54 -11.54
CA CYS A 34 -9.00 -17.23 -10.85
C CYS A 34 -8.72 -18.30 -9.78
N PRO A 35 -7.47 -18.77 -9.62
CA PRO A 35 -7.11 -19.61 -8.48
C PRO A 35 -7.30 -18.84 -7.17
N GLY A 36 -7.45 -19.58 -6.07
CA GLY A 36 -7.41 -18.99 -4.73
C GLY A 36 -6.06 -18.31 -4.49
N PHE A 37 -6.04 -17.29 -3.65
CA PHE A 37 -4.79 -16.64 -3.26
C PHE A 37 -4.00 -17.54 -2.30
N ASP A 38 -2.75 -17.84 -2.65
CA ASP A 38 -1.81 -18.58 -1.81
C ASP A 38 -0.67 -17.64 -1.36
N ALA A 39 -0.73 -17.22 -0.11
CA ALA A 39 0.23 -16.29 0.48
C ALA A 39 1.64 -16.91 0.58
N THR A 40 1.74 -18.21 0.86
CA THR A 40 3.03 -18.91 0.96
C THR A 40 3.70 -18.96 -0.40
N ASN A 41 2.96 -19.40 -1.44
CA ASN A 41 3.50 -19.44 -2.80
C ASN A 41 3.93 -18.04 -3.30
N MET A 42 3.17 -17.00 -2.94
CA MET A 42 3.54 -15.63 -3.28
C MET A 42 4.82 -15.19 -2.55
N LEU A 43 4.96 -15.46 -1.26
CA LEU A 43 6.16 -15.12 -0.49
C LEU A 43 7.41 -15.84 -1.01
N GLU A 44 7.30 -17.13 -1.36
CA GLU A 44 8.39 -17.88 -1.99
C GLU A 44 8.82 -17.26 -3.32
N ARG A 45 7.87 -16.86 -4.17
CA ARG A 45 8.17 -16.16 -5.44
C ARG A 45 8.82 -14.79 -5.22
N LEU A 46 8.46 -14.12 -4.12
CA LEU A 46 8.99 -12.83 -3.72
C LEU A 46 10.27 -12.92 -2.88
N GLN A 47 10.81 -14.12 -2.67
CA GLN A 47 12.01 -14.29 -1.88
C GLN A 47 13.18 -13.46 -2.46
N ASN A 48 13.85 -12.70 -1.60
CA ASN A 48 14.92 -11.77 -1.96
C ASN A 48 14.50 -10.67 -2.97
N ARG A 49 13.20 -10.37 -3.08
CA ARG A 49 12.67 -9.32 -3.95
C ARG A 49 12.06 -8.18 -3.15
N ARG A 50 11.84 -7.07 -3.85
CA ARG A 50 11.17 -5.88 -3.34
C ARG A 50 9.93 -5.62 -4.19
N VAL A 51 8.79 -5.46 -3.55
CA VAL A 51 7.53 -5.04 -4.18
C VAL A 51 7.26 -3.61 -3.77
N VAL A 52 7.06 -2.71 -4.73
CA VAL A 52 6.92 -1.28 -4.47
C VAL A 52 5.59 -0.78 -5.04
N PHE A 53 4.79 -0.16 -4.18
CA PHE A 53 3.59 0.58 -4.53
C PHE A 53 3.93 2.07 -4.56
N VAL A 54 3.72 2.70 -5.70
CA VAL A 54 3.96 4.14 -5.87
C VAL A 54 2.66 4.79 -6.28
N GLY A 55 2.20 5.78 -5.53
CA GLY A 55 0.95 6.47 -5.88
C GLY A 55 0.31 7.23 -4.74
N ASP A 56 -1.02 7.26 -4.79
CA ASP A 56 -1.87 7.99 -3.87
C ASP A 56 -2.38 7.11 -2.70
N SER A 57 -3.43 7.59 -2.02
CA SER A 57 -4.07 6.85 -0.94
C SER A 57 -4.68 5.51 -1.38
N ILE A 58 -5.09 5.34 -2.64
CA ILE A 58 -5.63 4.06 -3.12
C ILE A 58 -4.48 3.04 -3.25
N GLY A 59 -3.33 3.46 -3.76
CA GLY A 59 -2.11 2.64 -3.77
C GLY A 59 -1.69 2.19 -2.36
N LYS A 60 -1.80 3.09 -1.38
CA LYS A 60 -1.58 2.74 0.03
C LYS A 60 -2.55 1.65 0.52
N ASN A 61 -3.83 1.74 0.18
CA ASN A 61 -4.83 0.75 0.59
C ASN A 61 -4.53 -0.64 0.02
N GLN A 62 -4.10 -0.70 -1.25
CA GLN A 62 -3.70 -1.95 -1.88
C GLN A 62 -2.45 -2.55 -1.22
N TRP A 63 -1.47 -1.69 -0.89
CA TRP A 63 -0.28 -2.09 -0.15
C TRP A 63 -0.61 -2.67 1.23
N GLU A 64 -1.46 -2.01 2.03
CA GLU A 64 -1.92 -2.52 3.33
C GLU A 64 -2.66 -3.86 3.18
N SER A 65 -3.54 -3.96 2.18
CA SER A 65 -4.28 -5.18 1.88
C SER A 65 -3.32 -6.34 1.56
N LEU A 66 -2.30 -6.11 0.74
CA LEU A 66 -1.31 -7.12 0.40
C LEU A 66 -0.51 -7.56 1.63
N ILE A 67 -0.01 -6.62 2.44
CA ILE A 67 0.72 -6.95 3.68
C ILE A 67 -0.15 -7.84 4.57
N CYS A 68 -1.43 -7.50 4.75
CA CYS A 68 -2.33 -8.33 5.52
C CYS A 68 -2.44 -9.74 4.93
N MET A 69 -2.68 -9.87 3.62
CA MET A 69 -2.80 -11.16 2.94
C MET A 69 -1.54 -12.02 3.10
N LEU A 70 -0.35 -11.42 2.95
CA LEU A 70 0.91 -12.13 3.15
C LEU A 70 1.14 -12.50 4.61
N SER A 71 0.72 -11.64 5.54
CA SER A 71 0.89 -11.91 6.97
C SER A 71 0.06 -13.09 7.47
N SER A 72 -0.96 -13.56 6.75
CA SER A 72 -1.84 -14.62 7.25
C SER A 72 -1.16 -15.97 7.39
N THR A 73 -0.09 -16.24 6.63
CA THR A 73 0.67 -17.50 6.69
C THR A 73 1.90 -17.41 7.59
N ILE A 74 2.27 -16.21 8.03
CA ILE A 74 3.38 -15.97 8.94
C ILE A 74 2.89 -16.16 10.38
N SER A 75 3.40 -17.19 11.07
CA SER A 75 3.07 -17.47 12.48
C SER A 75 3.74 -16.48 13.43
N ASP A 76 5.04 -16.23 13.24
CA ASP A 76 5.80 -15.27 14.03
C ASP A 76 5.60 -13.85 13.49
N LYS A 77 4.76 -13.05 14.15
CA LYS A 77 4.50 -11.66 13.74
C LYS A 77 5.72 -10.76 13.91
N ASP A 78 6.68 -11.12 14.77
CA ASP A 78 7.92 -10.36 14.96
C ASP A 78 8.91 -10.54 13.79
N SER A 79 8.64 -11.53 12.93
CA SER A 79 9.33 -11.68 11.64
C SER A 79 8.92 -10.61 10.61
N ILE A 80 7.81 -9.90 10.85
CA ILE A 80 7.32 -8.81 10.02
C ILE A 80 7.66 -7.48 10.71
N CYS A 81 8.55 -6.69 10.12
CA CYS A 81 9.00 -5.44 10.74
C CYS A 81 8.90 -4.27 9.79
N GLU A 82 8.48 -3.14 10.34
CA GLU A 82 8.51 -1.84 9.68
C GLU A 82 9.93 -1.26 9.84
N MET A 83 10.63 -1.04 8.72
CA MET A 83 12.07 -0.80 8.72
C MET A 83 12.47 0.60 9.17
N ASN A 84 11.62 1.60 8.94
CA ASN A 84 11.96 3.00 9.16
C ASN A 84 11.37 3.56 10.47
N ARG A 85 10.68 2.72 11.26
CA ARG A 85 9.92 3.12 12.46
C ARG A 85 8.98 4.31 12.19
N ASN A 86 8.52 4.44 10.95
CA ASN A 86 7.56 5.44 10.54
C ASN A 86 6.17 4.93 10.90
N PRO A 87 5.44 5.58 11.83
CA PRO A 87 4.05 5.23 12.06
C PRO A 87 3.31 5.28 10.72
N ILE A 88 2.34 4.39 10.52
CA ILE A 88 1.48 4.42 9.33
C ILE A 88 0.72 5.76 9.35
N THR A 89 1.28 6.77 8.68
CA THR A 89 0.65 8.09 8.58
C THR A 89 -0.15 8.18 7.28
N LYS A 90 -1.16 9.04 7.28
CA LYS A 90 -2.05 9.21 6.11
C LYS A 90 -1.47 10.12 5.02
N HIS A 91 -0.40 10.88 5.31
CA HIS A 91 -0.12 12.08 4.52
C HIS A 91 1.31 12.27 4.02
N LYS A 92 2.33 11.59 4.54
CA LYS A 92 3.74 11.86 4.16
C LYS A 92 4.65 10.64 4.29
N GLY A 93 5.68 10.61 3.44
CA GLY A 93 6.80 9.67 3.52
C GLY A 93 6.61 8.37 2.76
N PHE A 94 7.43 7.39 3.12
CA PHE A 94 7.44 6.03 2.59
C PHE A 94 7.36 5.03 3.74
N LEU A 95 6.71 3.90 3.48
CA LEU A 95 6.51 2.80 4.44
C LEU A 95 7.14 1.55 3.87
N VAL A 96 7.98 0.87 4.66
CA VAL A 96 8.74 -0.31 4.22
C VAL A 96 8.54 -1.42 5.22
N TYR A 97 7.87 -2.48 4.82
CA TYR A 97 7.68 -3.67 5.64
C TYR A 97 8.54 -4.82 5.11
N LYS A 98 9.33 -5.44 5.99
CA LYS A 98 10.14 -6.61 5.65
C LYS A 98 9.55 -7.87 6.26
N PHE A 99 9.44 -8.91 5.43
CA PHE A 99 9.19 -10.30 5.81
C PHE A 99 10.55 -10.99 5.93
N LYS A 100 11.06 -11.12 7.17
CA LYS A 100 12.45 -11.54 7.43
C LYS A 100 12.76 -12.92 6.86
N ASP A 101 11.86 -13.89 7.05
CA ASP A 101 12.05 -15.29 6.64
C ASP A 101 12.24 -15.46 5.13
N PHE A 102 11.64 -14.56 4.34
CA PHE A 102 11.73 -14.56 2.88
C PHE A 102 12.71 -13.51 2.35
N ASN A 103 13.30 -12.70 3.24
CA ASN A 103 14.10 -11.52 2.88
C ASN A 103 13.40 -10.65 1.82
N CYS A 104 12.09 -10.50 1.95
CA CYS A 104 11.23 -9.78 1.00
C CYS A 104 10.78 -8.46 1.63
N THR A 105 10.71 -7.38 0.83
CA THR A 105 10.09 -6.12 1.27
C THR A 105 8.86 -5.76 0.45
N VAL A 106 7.87 -5.18 1.14
CA VAL A 106 6.67 -4.61 0.54
C VAL A 106 6.59 -3.15 0.95
N GLU A 107 6.71 -2.25 -0.03
CA GLU A 107 7.01 -0.84 0.18
C GLU A 107 5.92 0.04 -0.43
N TYR A 108 5.68 1.20 0.17
CA TYR A 108 4.79 2.22 -0.33
C TYR A 108 5.49 3.58 -0.34
N TYR A 109 5.49 4.25 -1.49
CA TYR A 109 6.00 5.61 -1.68
C TYR A 109 4.86 6.52 -2.10
N ARG A 110 4.66 7.59 -1.33
CA ARG A 110 3.61 8.56 -1.61
C ARG A 110 4.03 9.49 -2.74
N ALA A 111 3.47 9.25 -3.92
CA ALA A 111 3.57 10.12 -5.09
C ALA A 111 2.19 10.24 -5.74
N PRO A 112 1.26 11.05 -5.18
CA PRO A 112 -0.16 11.04 -5.58
C PRO A 112 -0.40 11.33 -7.06
N PHE A 113 0.52 12.07 -7.68
CA PHE A 113 0.46 12.44 -9.09
C PHE A 113 1.56 11.79 -9.92
N LEU A 114 2.46 11.01 -9.31
CA LEU A 114 3.67 10.41 -9.90
C LEU A 114 4.72 11.41 -10.45
N VAL A 115 4.28 12.60 -10.82
CA VAL A 115 5.07 13.72 -11.31
C VAL A 115 5.23 14.81 -10.26
N LEU A 116 6.20 15.70 -10.48
CA LEU A 116 6.57 16.73 -9.53
C LEU A 116 5.43 17.72 -9.29
N GLN A 117 5.05 17.84 -8.02
CA GLN A 117 4.15 18.86 -7.54
C GLN A 117 4.90 20.17 -7.25
N SER A 118 4.50 21.26 -7.92
CA SER A 118 5.09 22.59 -7.77
C SER A 118 4.07 23.61 -7.27
N ARG A 119 4.54 24.70 -6.65
CA ARG A 119 3.71 25.87 -6.40
C ARG A 119 3.33 26.54 -7.72
N THR A 120 2.18 27.20 -7.73
CA THR A 120 1.78 28.03 -8.87
C THR A 120 2.74 29.19 -9.07
N PRO A 121 3.09 29.53 -10.32
CA PRO A 121 3.74 30.79 -10.63
C PRO A 121 2.87 31.97 -10.18
N ASP A 122 3.49 33.06 -9.73
CA ASP A 122 2.79 34.26 -9.21
C ASP A 122 1.88 34.94 -10.25
N THR A 123 2.05 34.61 -11.53
CA THR A 123 1.24 35.10 -12.67
C THR A 123 -0.11 34.41 -12.84
N VAL A 124 -0.38 33.32 -12.12
CA VAL A 124 -1.62 32.54 -12.25
C VAL A 124 -2.67 32.99 -11.21
N GLU A 125 -3.96 32.86 -11.54
CA GLU A 125 -5.05 33.18 -10.62
C GLU A 125 -4.85 32.56 -9.22
N LYS A 126 -5.06 33.37 -8.18
CA LYS A 126 -4.90 32.97 -6.76
C LYS A 126 -5.73 31.75 -6.33
N LYS A 127 -6.69 31.30 -7.16
CA LYS A 127 -7.50 30.11 -6.92
C LYS A 127 -6.71 28.82 -7.13
N VAL A 128 -5.72 28.81 -8.03
CA VAL A 128 -4.88 27.64 -8.27
C VAL A 128 -3.71 27.66 -7.29
N LYS A 129 -3.62 26.64 -6.44
CA LYS A 129 -2.59 26.55 -5.38
C LYS A 129 -1.39 25.68 -5.76
N ILE A 130 -1.57 24.81 -6.75
CA ILE A 130 -0.65 23.71 -7.07
C ILE A 130 -0.62 23.51 -8.58
N THR A 131 0.56 23.27 -9.13
CA THR A 131 0.80 22.85 -10.53
C THR A 131 1.53 21.51 -10.56
N LEU A 132 1.36 20.77 -11.66
CA LEU A 132 2.06 19.52 -11.92
C LEU A 132 3.01 19.72 -13.09
N LYS A 133 4.26 19.27 -12.95
CA LYS A 133 5.23 19.29 -14.05
C LYS A 133 5.28 17.92 -14.71
N LEU A 134 4.58 17.77 -15.83
CA LEU A 134 4.40 16.47 -16.50
C LEU A 134 5.71 15.88 -17.07
N ASP A 135 6.74 16.71 -17.22
CA ASP A 135 8.08 16.37 -17.69
C ASP A 135 9.05 15.97 -16.57
N GLN A 136 8.65 16.07 -15.30
CA GLN A 136 9.51 15.83 -14.15
C GLN A 136 8.86 14.81 -13.21
N MET A 137 9.56 13.71 -12.93
CA MET A 137 9.11 12.71 -11.96
C MET A 137 9.17 13.27 -10.54
N ASP A 138 8.33 12.75 -9.64
CA ASP A 138 8.35 13.13 -8.24
C ASP A 138 9.73 12.86 -7.61
N ILE A 139 10.17 13.73 -6.69
CA ILE A 139 11.51 13.67 -6.07
C ILE A 139 11.68 12.39 -5.24
N THR A 140 10.58 11.79 -4.78
CA THR A 140 10.61 10.46 -4.13
C THR A 140 11.10 9.34 -5.04
N SER A 141 11.19 9.56 -6.35
CA SER A 141 11.75 8.61 -7.33
C SER A 141 13.28 8.51 -7.28
N ALA A 142 13.96 9.40 -6.55
CA ALA A 142 15.42 9.49 -6.49
C ALA A 142 16.05 8.89 -5.22
N GLN A 143 15.26 8.24 -4.36
CA GLN A 143 15.73 7.59 -3.11
C GLN A 143 15.71 6.07 -3.20
#